data_AF-A0A2D6YAH9-F1
#
_entry.id   AF-A0A2D6YAH9-F1
#
_cell.length_a   1.000
_cell.length_b   1.000
_cell.length_c   1.000
_cell.angle_alpha   90.00
_cell.angle_beta   90.00
_cell.angle_gamma   90.00
#
_symmetry.space_group_name_H-M   'P 1'
#
loop_
_entity.id
_entity.type
_entity.pdbx_description
1 polymer ?
#
loop_
_entity_poly.entity_id
_entity_poly.type
_entity_poly.pdbx_seq_one_letter_code
_entity_poly.pdbx_strand_id
1 'polypeptide(L)' 'MVFSQKGMIYAKSKAILFIIRQLPYVKWIGLMIQIIPRFILDFLYDRIAKNRYLWFGKHKACPLLTHDRFVQE' A
#
# COMPACT_ATOMS: atom_id res chain seq x y z
N MET A 1 0.67 -0.83 8.16
CA MET A 1 1.44 0.36 7.70
C MET A 1 1.65 1.29 8.88
N VAL A 2 2.90 1.71 9.11
CA VAL A 2 3.31 2.61 10.20
C VAL A 2 4.14 3.73 9.58
N PHE A 3 3.85 4.98 9.92
CA PHE A 3 4.58 6.15 9.45
C PHE A 3 5.12 6.92 10.65
N SER A 4 6.41 7.21 10.64
CA SER A 4 7.09 7.97 11.70
C SER A 4 7.65 9.25 11.12
N GLN A 5 7.23 10.39 11.67
CA GLN A 5 7.78 11.70 11.32
C GLN A 5 7.88 12.56 12.58
N LYS A 6 9.05 13.17 12.83
CA LYS A 6 9.31 14.07 13.97
C LYS A 6 8.86 13.50 15.33
N GLY A 7 9.14 12.22 15.59
CA GLY A 7 8.83 11.56 16.86
C GLY A 7 7.36 11.16 17.06
N MET A 8 6.47 11.44 16.10
CA MET A 8 5.08 10.99 16.15
C MET A 8 4.87 9.74 15.29
N ILE A 9 4.35 8.68 15.91
CA ILE A 9 4.04 7.41 15.26
C ILE A 9 2.57 7.40 14.86
N TYR A 10 2.31 7.37 13.55
CA TYR A 10 0.98 7.19 13.01
C TYR A 10 0.82 5.74 12.54
N ALA A 11 -0.23 5.07 13.02
CA ALA A 11 -0.53 3.68 12.67
C ALA A 11 -1.77 3.57 11.78
N LYS A 12 -1.80 2.55 10.92
CA LYS A 12 -2.96 2.16 10.08
C LYS A 12 -3.44 3.32 9.20
N SER A 13 -4.74 3.61 9.20
CA SER A 13 -5.37 4.62 8.35
C SER A 13 -4.92 6.05 8.64
N LYS A 14 -4.46 6.35 9.86
CA LYS A 14 -3.93 7.68 10.22
C LYS A 14 -2.65 8.01 9.45
N ALA A 15 -1.77 7.02 9.26
CA ALA A 15 -0.53 7.19 8.49
C ALA A 15 -0.83 7.54 7.03
N ILE A 16 -1.76 6.81 6.42
CA ILE A 16 -2.19 7.00 5.03
C ILE A 16 -2.77 8.40 4.83
N LEU A 17 -3.63 8.84 5.74
CA LEU A 17 -4.23 10.18 5.66
C LEU A 17 -3.16 11.30 5.74
N PHE A 18 -2.13 11.10 6.57
CA PHE A 18 -1.04 12.05 6.74
C PHE A 18 -0.18 12.15 5.48
N ILE A 19 0.16 11.00 4.87
CA ILE A 19 0.92 10.92 3.63
C ILE A 19 0.14 11.59 2.47
N ILE A 20 -1.15 11.27 2.32
CA ILE A 20 -2.00 11.85 1.27
C ILE A 20 -2.08 13.37 1.41
N ARG A 21 -2.14 13.89 2.63
CA ARG A 21 -2.18 15.34 2.91
C ARG A 21 -0.90 16.06 2.52
N GLN A 22 0.22 15.34 2.44
CA GLN A 22 1.54 15.86 2.10
C GLN A 22 1.79 15.87 0.58
N LEU A 23 1.00 15.14 -0.23
CA LEU A 23 1.10 15.17 -1.69
C LEU A 23 0.07 16.13 -2.31
N PRO A 24 0.50 17.25 -2.94
CA PRO A 24 -0.41 18.29 -3.45
C PRO A 24 -1.33 17.82 -4.59
N TYR A 25 -0.87 16.88 -5.42
CA TYR A 25 -1.61 16.37 -6.59
C TYR A 25 -2.67 15.31 -6.24
N VAL A 26 -2.52 14.66 -5.09
CA VAL A 26 -3.31 13.49 -4.68
C VAL A 26 -4.46 13.90 -3.75
N LYS A 27 -4.63 15.21 -3.49
CA LYS A 27 -5.69 15.75 -2.63
C LYS A 27 -7.09 15.39 -3.13
N TRP A 28 -7.34 15.45 -4.44
CA TRP A 28 -8.62 15.06 -5.03
C TRP A 28 -8.91 13.56 -4.86
N ILE A 29 -7.90 12.72 -5.04
CA ILE A 29 -7.98 11.27 -4.82
C ILE A 29 -8.21 10.97 -3.32
N GLY A 30 -7.52 11.69 -2.44
CA GLY A 30 -7.72 11.61 -0.99
C GLY A 30 -9.14 11.97 -0.56
N LEU A 31 -9.74 12.98 -1.19
CA LEU A 31 -11.12 13.42 -0.94
C LEU A 31 -12.13 12.38 -1.45
N MET A 32 -11.90 11.80 -2.64
CA MET A 32 -12.70 10.68 -3.16
C MET A 32 -12.61 9.44 -2.25
N ILE A 33 -11.42 9.11 -1.77
CA ILE A 33 -11.19 8.02 -0.79
C ILE A 33 -11.86 8.32 0.55
N GLN A 34 -11.97 9.58 0.96
CA GLN A 34 -12.64 9.97 2.20
C GLN A 34 -14.17 9.88 2.11
N ILE A 35 -14.75 10.11 0.92
CA ILE A 35 -16.19 9.90 0.65
C ILE A 35 -16.53 8.42 0.70
N ILE A 36 -15.62 7.56 0.23
CA ILE A 36 -15.80 6.11 0.29
C ILE A 36 -15.68 5.65 1.75
N PRO A 37 -16.72 5.02 2.33
CA PRO A 37 -16.65 4.53 3.70
C PRO A 37 -15.50 3.54 3.83
N ARG A 38 -14.74 3.65 4.92
CA ARG A 38 -13.55 2.81 5.17
C ARG A 38 -13.84 1.32 5.02
N PHE A 39 -15.07 0.90 5.30
CA PHE A 39 -15.53 -0.47 5.12
C PHE A 39 -15.35 -0.99 3.68
N ILE A 40 -15.61 -0.17 2.67
CA ILE A 40 -15.44 -0.57 1.25
C ILE A 40 -13.96 -0.70 0.91
N LEU A 41 -13.12 0.21 1.39
CA LEU A 41 -11.67 0.15 1.19
C LEU A 41 -11.08 -1.10 1.86
N ASP A 42 -11.46 -1.36 3.12
CA ASP A 42 -11.04 -2.55 3.85
C ASP A 42 -11.52 -3.81 3.13
N PHE A 43 -12.79 -3.86 2.73
CA PHE A 43 -13.36 -5.00 2.01
C PHE A 43 -12.69 -5.24 0.66
N LEU A 44 -12.50 -4.20 -0.15
CA LEU A 44 -11.84 -4.31 -1.44
C LEU A 44 -10.39 -4.77 -1.27
N TYR A 45 -9.68 -4.22 -0.27
CA TYR A 45 -8.32 -4.65 0.06
C TYR A 45 -8.29 -6.11 0.50
N ASP A 46 -9.23 -6.56 1.33
CA ASP A 46 -9.36 -7.94 1.78
C ASP A 46 -9.61 -8.90 0.62
N ARG A 47 -10.49 -8.51 -0.32
CA ARG A 47 -10.77 -9.26 -1.54
C ARG A 47 -9.55 -9.35 -2.45
N ILE A 48 -8.86 -8.24 -2.68
CA ILE A 48 -7.62 -8.23 -3.47
C ILE A 48 -6.54 -9.06 -2.78
N ALA A 49 -6.38 -8.95 -1.45
CA ALA A 49 -5.39 -9.72 -0.70
C ALA A 49 -5.64 -11.23 -0.77
N LYS A 50 -6.91 -11.65 -0.70
CA LYS A 50 -7.32 -13.05 -0.89
C LYS A 50 -7.09 -13.53 -2.32
N ASN A 51 -7.35 -12.68 -3.31
CA ASN A 51 -7.12 -13.01 -4.72
C ASN A 51 -5.69 -12.80 -5.19
N ARG A 52 -4.82 -12.15 -4.41
CA ARG A 52 -3.42 -11.87 -4.79
C ARG A 52 -2.65 -13.14 -5.13
N TYR A 53 -2.80 -14.18 -4.31
CA TYR A 53 -2.14 -15.47 -4.56
C TYR A 53 -2.77 -16.24 -5.72
N LEU A 54 -4.05 -15.98 -6.04
CA LEU A 54 -4.73 -16.54 -7.21
C LEU A 54 -4.26 -15.85 -8.50
N TRP A 55 -4.04 -14.54 -8.48
CA TRP A 55 -3.65 -13.76 -9.66
C TRP A 55 -2.15 -13.81 -9.97
N PHE A 56 -1.30 -13.78 -8.95
CA PHE A 56 0.16 -13.79 -9.14
C PHE A 56 0.79 -15.17 -8.96
N GLY A 57 0.02 -16.15 -8.49
CA GLY A 57 0.56 -17.44 -8.06
C GLY A 57 1.28 -17.34 -6.71
N LYS A 58 1.35 -18.46 -5.99
CA LYS A 58 2.11 -18.57 -4.74
C LYS A 58 3.48 -19.14 -5.05
N HIS A 59 4.53 -18.35 -4.87
CA HIS A 59 5.90 -18.86 -4.95
C HIS A 59 6.15 -19.81 -3.77
N LYS A 60 6.51 -21.06 -4.06
CA LYS A 60 6.80 -22.09 -3.04
C LYS A 60 8.14 -21.84 -2.33
N ALA A 61 9.03 -21.08 -2.95
CA ALA A 61 10.32 -20.63 -2.41
C ALA A 61 10.53 -19.16 -2.78
N CYS A 62 11.34 -18.45 -2.00
CA CYS A 62 11.74 -17.09 -2.34
C CYS A 62 12.45 -17.12 -3.70
N PRO A 63 11.98 -16.39 -4.73
CA PRO A 63 12.78 -16.18 -5.92
C PRO A 63 13.98 -15.34 -5.50
N LEU A 64 15.10 -15.99 -5.20
CA LEU A 64 16.39 -15.32 -5.12
C LEU A 64 16.63 -14.74 -6.49
N LEU A 65 16.58 -13.41 -6.57
CA LEU A 65 17.19 -12.70 -7.68
C LEU A 65 18.67 -13.01 -7.58
N THR A 66 19.16 -14.00 -8.34
CA THR A 66 20.59 -14.12 -8.60
C THR A 66 21.07 -12.76 -9.05
N HIS A 67 22.13 -12.28 -8.44
CA HIS A 67 22.68 -10.93 -8.51
C HIS A 67 23.16 -10.50 -9.92
N ASP A 68 22.68 -11.14 -10.98
CA ASP A 68 23.02 -10.87 -12.38
C ASP A 68 22.15 -9.78 -13.02
N ARG A 69 20.99 -9.43 -12.46
CA ARG A 69 20.07 -8.44 -13.06
C ARG A 69 20.22 -7.01 -12.54
N PHE A 70 21.20 -6.75 -11.67
CA PHE A 70 21.52 -5.38 -11.21
C PHE A 70 22.81 -4.82 -11.85
N VAL A 71 23.48 -5.56 -12.74
CA VAL A 71 24.81 -5.18 -13.27
C VAL A 71 24.86 -5.02 -14.80
N GLN A 72 23.80 -5.30 -15.57
CA GLN A 72 23.85 -5.10 -17.03
C GLN A 72 22.68 -4.27 -17.55
N GLU A 73 23.07 -3.06 -18.01
CA GLU A 73 22.41 -2.03 -18.84
C GLU A 73 21.31 -1.15 -18.21
#